data_AF-A0A139NT67-F1
#
_entry.id   AF-A0A139NT67-F1
#
_cell.length_a   1.000
_cell.length_b   1.000
_cell.length_c   1.000
_cell.angle_alpha   90.00
_cell.angle_beta   90.00
_cell.angle_gamma   90.00
#
_symmetry.space_group_name_H-M   'P 1'
#
loop_
_entity.id
_entity.type
_entity.pdbx_description
1 polymer ?
#
loop_
_entity_poly.entity_id
_entity_poly.type
_entity_poly.pdbx_seq_one_letter_code
_entity_poly.pdbx_strand_id
1 'polypeptide(L)'
;MKIDVSEVRVQKELLVISVNSIKEQLSVSRSRLSEVVSTDSLKGVVKDAINQKVTNYQIPLVDNYVNALDSIVDRYDGLMKLFQDTVS
;
A
#
# COMPACT_ATOMS: atom_id res chain seq x y z
N MET A 1 21.52 -23.46 -12.87
CA MET A 1 21.40 -22.08 -12.33
C MET A 1 21.14 -22.22 -10.84
N LYS A 2 22.03 -21.74 -9.97
CA LYS A 2 21.87 -21.89 -8.51
C LYS A 2 21.69 -20.49 -7.95
N ILE A 3 20.50 -19.92 -8.10
CA ILE A 3 20.12 -18.74 -7.31
C ILE A 3 20.24 -19.19 -5.86
N ASP A 4 21.00 -18.46 -5.05
CA ASP A 4 21.18 -18.80 -3.64
C ASP A 4 19.89 -18.39 -2.89
N VAL A 5 19.40 -19.26 -2.00
CA VAL A 5 18.27 -18.96 -1.10
C VAL A 5 18.55 -17.70 -0.28
N SER A 6 19.84 -17.39 -0.03
CA SER A 6 20.27 -16.13 0.60
C SER A 6 19.90 -14.90 -0.24
N GLU A 7 20.08 -14.94 -1.56
CA GLU A 7 19.76 -13.83 -2.47
C GLU A 7 18.24 -13.55 -2.50
N VAL A 8 17.42 -14.61 -2.55
CA VAL A 8 15.96 -14.48 -2.54
C VAL A 8 15.45 -13.88 -1.22
N ARG A 9 16.10 -14.20 -0.10
CA ARG A 9 15.82 -13.60 1.22
C ARG A 9 16.15 -12.11 1.25
N VAL A 10 17.32 -11.72 0.75
CA VAL A 10 17.71 -10.29 0.68
C VAL A 10 16.71 -9.50 -0.16
N GLN A 11 16.27 -10.06 -1.29
CA GLN A 11 15.25 -9.40 -2.13
C GLN A 11 13.90 -9.26 -1.42
N LYS A 12 13.50 -10.22 -0.56
CA LYS A 12 12.30 -10.06 0.29
C LYS A 12 12.44 -8.87 1.24
N GLU A 13 13.58 -8.75 1.91
CA GLU A 13 13.82 -7.66 2.86
C GLU A 13 13.72 -6.29 2.17
N LEU A 14 14.33 -6.16 0.99
CA LEU A 14 14.24 -4.94 0.17
C LEU A 14 12.80 -4.64 -0.28
N LEU A 15 12.03 -5.66 -0.65
CA LEU A 15 10.61 -5.52 -0.98
C LEU A 15 9.80 -5.03 0.22
N VAL A 16 10.01 -5.62 1.41
CA VAL A 16 9.32 -5.22 2.65
C VAL A 16 9.64 -3.77 3.02
N ILE A 17 10.90 -3.36 2.92
CA ILE A 17 11.32 -1.95 3.15
C ILE A 17 10.57 -1.02 2.19
N SER A 18 10.53 -1.36 0.90
CA SER A 18 9.85 -0.56 -0.13
C SER A 18 8.36 -0.45 0.13
N VAL A 19 7.70 -1.57 0.45
CA VAL A 19 6.27 -1.63 0.80
C VAL A 19 5.97 -0.76 2.01
N ASN A 20 6.77 -0.84 3.07
CA ASN A 20 6.58 -0.02 4.27
C ASN A 20 6.70 1.48 3.97
N SER A 21 7.70 1.89 3.19
CA SER A 21 7.86 3.28 2.78
C SER A 21 6.66 3.80 1.97
N ILE A 22 6.13 2.99 1.05
CA ILE A 22 4.93 3.34 0.29
C ILE A 22 3.71 3.45 1.21
N LYS A 23 3.53 2.50 2.15
CA LYS A 23 2.42 2.54 3.13
C LYS A 23 2.47 3.79 4.01
N GLU A 24 3.65 4.25 4.41
CA GLU A 24 3.82 5.51 5.13
C GLU A 24 3.37 6.72 4.29
N GLN A 25 3.78 6.79 3.01
CA GLN A 25 3.34 7.86 2.10
C GLN A 25 1.83 7.83 1.84
N LEU A 26 1.24 6.64 1.71
CA LEU A 26 -0.20 6.46 1.57
C LEU A 26 -0.95 6.88 2.84
N SER A 27 -0.40 6.61 4.03
CA SER A 27 -0.95 7.06 5.31
C SER A 27 -1.00 8.58 5.41
N VAL A 28 0.10 9.26 5.04
CA VAL A 28 0.15 10.74 4.98
C VAL A 28 -0.89 11.27 3.99
N SER A 29 -0.99 10.66 2.81
CA SER A 29 -1.97 11.04 1.78
C SER A 29 -3.40 10.88 2.27
N ARG A 30 -3.69 9.78 2.98
CA ARG A 30 -4.99 9.50 3.59
C ARG A 30 -5.35 10.51 4.67
N SER A 31 -4.40 10.91 5.51
CA SER A 31 -4.61 11.95 6.53
C SER A 31 -4.99 13.28 5.88
N ARG A 32 -4.23 13.70 4.86
CA ARG A 32 -4.51 14.95 4.11
C ARG A 32 -5.89 14.94 3.44
N LEU A 33 -6.30 13.81 2.87
CA LEU A 33 -7.66 13.64 2.34
C LEU A 33 -8.72 13.78 3.45
N SER A 34 -8.46 13.23 4.63
CA SER A 34 -9.35 13.36 5.78
C SER A 34 -9.45 14.81 6.27
N GLU A 35 -8.35 15.55 6.27
CA GLU A 35 -8.30 16.99 6.58
C GLU A 35 -9.10 17.82 5.57
N VAL A 36 -9.01 17.50 4.28
CA VAL A 36 -9.81 18.14 3.22
C VAL A 36 -11.31 17.95 3.50
N VAL A 37 -11.72 16.80 4.03
CA VAL A 37 -13.12 16.55 4.39
C VAL A 37 -13.52 17.30 5.66
N SER A 38 -12.65 17.33 6.67
CA SER A 38 -12.97 17.91 7.99
C SER A 38 -12.87 19.43 8.06
N THR A 39 -12.23 20.10 7.10
CA THR A 39 -12.09 21.56 7.13
C THR A 39 -13.39 22.31 6.82
N ASP A 40 -13.64 23.38 7.58
CA ASP A 40 -14.73 24.35 7.37
C ASP A 40 -14.33 25.55 6.49
N SER A 41 -13.10 25.57 5.97
CA SER A 41 -12.60 26.65 5.09
C SER A 41 -13.34 26.72 3.75
N LEU A 42 -14.02 25.65 3.35
CA LEU A 42 -14.84 25.56 2.14
C LEU A 42 -16.28 25.23 2.54
N LYS A 43 -17.27 25.84 1.87
CA LYS A 43 -18.71 25.68 2.18
C LYS A 43 -19.55 25.60 0.90
N GLY A 44 -20.77 25.09 1.05
CA GLY A 44 -21.77 24.99 -0.03
C GLY A 44 -21.56 23.81 -0.97
N VAL A 45 -22.29 23.80 -2.09
CA VAL A 45 -22.40 22.64 -3.00
C VAL A 45 -21.06 22.11 -3.53
N VAL A 46 -20.07 22.99 -3.70
CA VAL A 46 -18.72 22.60 -4.13
C VAL A 46 -18.02 21.79 -3.05
N LYS A 47 -18.13 22.20 -1.78
CA LYS A 47 -17.60 21.45 -0.64
C LYS A 47 -18.28 20.09 -0.51
N ASP A 48 -19.60 20.04 -0.68
CA ASP A 48 -20.34 18.77 -0.62
C ASP A 48 -19.86 17.79 -1.70
N ALA A 49 -19.67 18.27 -2.94
CA ALA A 49 -19.14 17.47 -4.03
C ALA A 49 -17.70 16.97 -3.76
N ILE A 50 -16.84 17.83 -3.20
CA ILE A 50 -15.48 17.44 -2.79
C ILE A 50 -15.54 16.37 -1.71
N ASN A 51 -16.35 16.56 -0.67
CA ASN A 51 -16.50 15.61 0.44
C ASN A 51 -16.98 14.26 -0.08
N GLN A 52 -17.99 14.22 -0.96
CA GLN A 52 -18.45 12.99 -1.57
C GLN A 52 -17.35 12.31 -2.40
N LYS A 53 -16.60 13.07 -3.21
CA LYS A 53 -15.53 12.49 -4.03
C LYS A 53 -14.40 11.92 -3.17
N VAL A 54 -14.02 12.61 -2.09
CA VAL A 54 -12.95 12.17 -1.20
C VAL A 54 -13.38 10.95 -0.39
N THR A 55 -14.53 11.03 0.29
CA THR A 55 -15.00 9.97 1.18
C THR A 55 -15.40 8.70 0.43
N ASN A 56 -16.08 8.84 -0.72
CA ASN A 56 -16.63 7.66 -1.42
C ASN A 56 -15.65 7.04 -2.41
N TYR A 57 -14.59 7.74 -2.82
CA TYR A 57 -13.69 7.25 -3.86
C TYR A 57 -12.21 7.36 -3.47
N GLN A 58 -11.72 8.54 -3.07
CA GLN A 58 -10.27 8.72 -2.87
C GLN A 58 -9.74 7.97 -1.64
N ILE A 59 -10.45 8.05 -0.51
CA ILE A 59 -10.06 7.30 0.71
C ILE A 59 -10.12 5.78 0.46
N PRO A 60 -11.23 5.21 -0.07
CA PRO A 60 -11.27 3.78 -0.41
C PRO A 60 -10.19 3.34 -1.40
N LEU A 61 -9.83 4.19 -2.38
CA LEU A 61 -8.75 3.89 -3.32
C LEU A 61 -7.40 3.77 -2.61
N VAL A 62 -7.09 4.69 -1.70
CA VAL A 62 -5.86 4.62 -0.88
C VAL A 62 -5.85 3.37 -0.01
N ASP A 63 -6.98 3.06 0.65
CA ASP A 63 -7.12 1.85 1.48
C ASP A 63 -6.92 0.57 0.63
N ASN A 64 -7.44 0.54 -0.61
CA ASN A 64 -7.22 -0.58 -1.54
C ASN A 64 -5.75 -0.73 -1.97
N TYR A 65 -5.01 0.37 -2.17
CA TYR A 65 -3.58 0.28 -2.46
C TYR A 65 -2.80 -0.29 -1.29
N VAL A 66 -3.14 0.06 -0.04
CA VAL A 66 -2.53 -0.54 1.15
C VAL A 66 -2.77 -2.06 1.18
N ASN A 67 -4.01 -2.49 0.96
CA ASN A 67 -4.35 -3.92 0.91
C ASN A 67 -3.61 -4.67 -0.22
N ALA A 68 -3.43 -4.03 -1.37
CA ALA A 68 -2.68 -4.60 -2.49
C ALA A 68 -1.19 -4.77 -2.16
N LEU A 69 -0.59 -3.81 -1.44
CA LEU A 69 0.79 -3.91 -0.99
C LEU A 69 1.00 -5.05 0.01
N ASP A 70 0.06 -5.25 0.94
CA ASP A 70 0.10 -6.39 1.86
C ASP A 70 0.03 -7.72 1.09
N SER A 71 -0.87 -7.79 0.09
CA SER A 71 -0.99 -8.97 -0.79
C SER A 71 0.28 -9.27 -1.59
N ILE A 72 1.08 -8.24 -1.94
CA ILE A 72 2.35 -8.43 -2.67
C ILE A 72 3.38 -9.10 -1.77
N VAL A 73 3.49 -8.68 -0.51
CA VAL A 73 4.40 -9.28 0.48
C VAL A 73 4.01 -10.74 0.74
N ASP A 74 2.72 -11.01 0.98
CA ASP A 74 2.21 -12.37 1.23
C ASP A 74 2.48 -13.32 0.06
N ARG A 75 2.33 -12.84 -1.19
CA ARG A 75 2.64 -13.64 -2.38
C ARG A 75 4.13 -13.93 -2.51
N TYR A 76 5.00 -13.01 -2.10
CA TYR A 76 6.44 -13.24 -2.09
C TYR A 76 6.83 -14.37 -1.13
N ASP A 77 6.12 -14.52 -0.01
CA ASP A 77 6.34 -15.62 0.94
C ASP A 77 6.02 -16.98 0.32
N GLY A 78 4.95 -17.04 -0.47
CA GLY A 78 4.62 -18.22 -1.27
C GLY A 78 5.70 -18.55 -2.31
N LEU A 79 6.23 -17.54 -3.00
CA LEU A 79 7.33 -17.71 -3.97
C LEU A 79 8.61 -18.20 -3.29
N MET A 80 8.95 -17.68 -2.11
CA MET A 80 10.10 -18.14 -1.34
C MET A 80 10.00 -19.61 -0.96
N LYS A 81 8.81 -20.07 -0.54
CA LYS A 81 8.59 -21.47 -0.20
C LYS A 81 8.74 -22.37 -1.42
N LEU A 82 8.09 -22.03 -2.53
CA LEU A 82 8.24 -22.74 -3.82
C LEU A 82 9.70 -22.84 -4.26
N PHE A 83 10.45 -21.74 -4.10
CA PHE A 83 11.87 -21.70 -4.43
C PHE A 83 12.68 -22.67 -3.55
N GLN A 84 12.50 -22.62 -2.23
CA GLN A 84 13.15 -23.54 -1.29
C GLN A 84 12.85 -25.00 -1.61
N ASP A 85 11.60 -25.33 -1.90
CA ASP A 85 11.18 -26.69 -2.25
C ASP A 85 11.81 -27.17 -3.58
N THR A 86 12.11 -26.26 -4.51
CA THR A 86 12.68 -26.59 -5.83
C THR A 86 14.19 -26.75 -5.82
N VAL A 87 14.90 -26.01 -4.95
CA VAL A 87 16.37 -26.01 -4.89
C VAL A 87 16.95 -26.91 -3.80
N SER A 88 16.11 -27.47 -2.93
CA SER A 88 16.46 -28.50 -1.95
C SER A 88 16.64 -29.87 -2.62
#